data_AF-A0A963L5M6-F1
#
_entry.id   AF-A0A963L5M6-F1
#
_cell.length_a   1.000
_cell.length_b   1.000
_cell.length_c   1.000
_cell.angle_alpha   90.00
_cell.angle_beta   90.00
_cell.angle_gamma   90.00
#
_symmetry.space_group_name_H-M   'P 1'
#
loop_
_entity.id
_entity.type
_entity.pdbx_description
1 polymer ?
#
loop_
_entity_poly.entity_id
_entity_poly.type
_entity_poly.pdbx_seq_one_letter_code
_entity_poly.pdbx_strand_id
1 'polypeptide(L)'
;MQSEPPQSWSASFDLVGTPVKGELTLSSPLGSSLATVQWSPDGVVLIQSGQTRQFSSMDHLTSELGGGALPVVALFEWLGGRQAPDSGWDADLSRFDEGRILASRNAPLPVAELRLIIEP
;
A
#
# COMPACT_ATOMS: atom_id res chain seq x y z
N MET A 1 26.52 -0.54 17.09
CA MET A 1 25.39 0.03 16.32
C MET A 1 24.30 -1.02 16.32
N GLN A 2 23.20 -0.80 17.02
CA GLN A 2 22.05 -1.71 16.98
C GLN A 2 21.29 -1.39 15.70
N SER A 3 21.42 -2.23 14.68
CA SER A 3 20.51 -2.20 13.53
C SER A 3 19.14 -2.61 14.06
N GLU A 4 18.16 -1.70 14.07
CA GLU A 4 16.77 -2.10 14.32
C GLU A 4 16.41 -3.21 13.32
N PRO A 5 15.85 -4.34 13.80
CA PRO A 5 15.51 -5.44 12.93
C PRO A 5 14.52 -4.93 11.87
N PRO A 6 14.64 -5.38 10.61
CA PRO A 6 13.69 -4.99 9.56
C PRO A 6 12.28 -5.32 10.03
N GLN A 7 11.45 -4.29 10.21
CA GLN A 7 10.07 -4.46 10.61
C GLN A 7 9.29 -5.00 9.41
N SER A 8 8.93 -6.28 9.47
CA SER A 8 8.01 -6.88 8.51
C SER A 8 6.59 -6.79 9.05
N TRP A 9 5.67 -6.38 8.18
CA TRP A 9 4.24 -6.31 8.48
C TRP A 9 3.48 -7.07 7.41
N SER A 10 2.54 -7.91 7.84
CA SER A 10 1.65 -8.66 6.96
C SER A 10 0.20 -8.36 7.34
N ALA A 11 -0.60 -8.10 6.32
CA ALA A 11 -2.03 -7.92 6.42
C ALA A 11 -2.69 -8.38 5.13
N SER A 12 -3.92 -8.83 5.25
CA SER A 12 -4.80 -8.98 4.11
C SER A 12 -5.34 -7.60 3.73
N PHE A 13 -5.58 -7.38 2.45
CA PHE A 13 -6.09 -6.11 1.97
C PHE A 13 -7.20 -6.32 0.95
N ASP A 14 -8.17 -5.41 0.97
CA ASP A 14 -9.19 -5.28 -0.05
C ASP A 14 -9.04 -3.91 -0.69
N LEU A 15 -8.86 -3.88 -2.00
CA LEU A 15 -8.69 -2.65 -2.78
C LEU A 15 -9.84 -2.51 -3.77
N VAL A 16 -10.61 -1.43 -3.65
CA VAL A 16 -11.79 -1.18 -4.49
C VAL A 16 -11.73 0.23 -5.09
N GLY A 17 -12.17 0.36 -6.33
CA GLY A 17 -12.31 1.65 -7.01
C GLY A 17 -11.20 1.91 -8.03
N THR A 18 -10.63 3.11 -7.98
CA THR A 18 -9.68 3.63 -8.97
C THR A 18 -8.52 4.36 -8.29
N PRO A 19 -7.42 4.64 -9.01
CA PRO A 19 -6.34 5.48 -8.49
C PRO A 19 -6.77 6.86 -7.98
N VAL A 20 -7.88 7.42 -8.50
CA VAL A 20 -8.36 8.77 -8.15
C VAL A 20 -9.40 8.76 -7.04
N LYS A 21 -10.22 7.71 -6.96
CA LYS A 21 -11.23 7.51 -5.94
C LYS A 21 -11.37 6.04 -5.63
N GLY A 22 -11.15 5.67 -4.38
CA GLY A 22 -11.20 4.28 -3.96
C GLY A 22 -11.08 4.09 -2.45
N GLU A 23 -11.08 2.83 -2.06
CA GLU A 23 -10.97 2.38 -0.69
C GLU A 23 -9.96 1.24 -0.58
N LEU A 24 -9.16 1.28 0.48
CA LEU A 24 -8.22 0.24 0.88
C LEU A 24 -8.56 -0.18 2.32
N THR A 25 -9.06 -1.39 2.48
CA THR A 25 -9.27 -2.00 3.79
C THR A 25 -8.07 -2.89 4.11
N LEU A 26 -7.53 -2.76 5.32
CA LEU A 26 -6.44 -3.59 5.83
C LEU A 26 -6.97 -4.42 7.00
N SER A 27 -6.75 -5.72 6.95
CA SER A 27 -7.19 -6.69 7.97
C SER A 27 -6.05 -7.57 8.44
N SER A 28 -6.05 -7.91 9.73
CA SER A 28 -5.08 -8.84 10.28
C SER A 28 -5.40 -10.27 9.82
N PRO A 29 -4.42 -11.19 9.80
CA PRO A 29 -4.67 -12.60 9.52
C PRO A 29 -5.66 -13.27 10.49
N LEU A 30 -5.93 -12.64 11.64
CA LEU A 30 -6.90 -13.09 12.63
C LEU A 30 -8.33 -12.60 12.33
N GLY A 31 -8.53 -11.87 11.22
CA GLY A 31 -9.83 -11.37 10.76
C GLY A 31 -10.26 -10.03 11.38
N SER A 32 -9.39 -9.34 12.12
CA SER A 32 -9.70 -8.01 12.66
C SER A 32 -9.35 -6.89 11.68
N SER A 33 -10.21 -5.89 11.54
CA SER A 33 -9.90 -4.69 10.74
C SER A 33 -8.81 -3.87 11.44
N LEU A 34 -7.71 -3.62 10.73
CA LEU A 34 -6.59 -2.79 11.19
C LEU A 34 -6.82 -1.33 10.85
N ALA A 35 -7.19 -1.06 9.60
CA ALA A 35 -7.47 0.27 9.11
C ALA A 35 -8.35 0.23 7.85
N THR A 36 -9.01 1.34 7.55
CA THR A 36 -9.64 1.60 6.25
C THR A 36 -9.19 2.97 5.78
N VAL A 37 -8.73 3.05 4.54
CA VAL A 37 -8.32 4.29 3.89
C VAL A 37 -9.24 4.56 2.72
N GLN A 38 -9.90 5.71 2.71
CA GLN A 38 -10.70 6.17 1.59
C GLN A 38 -10.04 7.40 0.98
N TRP A 39 -9.89 7.44 -0.33
CA TRP A 39 -9.38 8.62 -1.03
C TRP A 39 -10.32 9.05 -2.15
N SER A 40 -10.28 10.34 -2.44
CA SER A 40 -11.01 10.99 -3.52
C SER A 40 -10.29 12.28 -3.91
N PRO A 41 -10.72 12.98 -4.97
CA PRO A 41 -10.21 14.33 -5.26
C PRO A 41 -10.37 15.33 -4.11
N ASP A 42 -11.31 15.10 -3.20
CA ASP A 42 -11.58 15.98 -2.05
C ASP A 42 -10.62 15.73 -0.87
N GLY A 43 -9.84 14.66 -0.90
CA GLY A 43 -8.86 14.31 0.13
C GLY A 43 -8.87 12.83 0.53
N VAL A 44 -8.21 12.53 1.64
CA VAL A 44 -8.00 11.17 2.17
C VAL A 44 -8.50 11.06 3.59
N VAL A 45 -9.16 9.95 3.91
CA VAL A 45 -9.70 9.63 5.23
C VAL A 45 -9.12 8.29 5.70
N LEU A 46 -8.47 8.30 6.87
CA LEU A 46 -8.02 7.10 7.58
C LEU A 46 -8.98 6.80 8.73
N ILE A 47 -9.53 5.60 8.75
CA ILE A 47 -10.32 5.06 9.84
C ILE A 47 -9.48 3.95 10.48
N GLN A 48 -9.07 4.13 11.74
CA GLN A 48 -8.25 3.15 12.47
C GLN A 48 -8.71 3.10 13.92
N SER A 49 -9.02 1.90 14.42
CA SER A 49 -9.42 1.69 15.82
C SER A 49 -10.56 2.62 16.30
N GLY A 50 -11.52 2.91 15.41
CA GLY A 50 -12.65 3.82 15.69
C GLY A 50 -12.31 5.32 15.62
N GLN A 51 -11.06 5.69 15.35
CA GLN A 51 -10.66 7.08 15.10
C GLN A 51 -10.65 7.37 13.60
N THR A 52 -11.21 8.52 13.23
CA THR A 52 -11.18 9.03 11.86
C THR A 52 -10.24 10.22 11.77
N ARG A 53 -9.29 10.18 10.83
CA ARG A 53 -8.33 11.25 10.56
C ARG A 53 -8.38 11.63 9.09
N GLN A 54 -8.33 12.91 8.79
CA GLN A 54 -8.31 13.43 7.43
C GLN A 54 -6.91 13.87 7.04
N PHE A 55 -6.53 13.62 5.79
CA PHE A 55 -5.25 13.97 5.20
C PHE A 55 -5.48 14.59 3.83
N SER A 56 -4.55 15.46 3.40
CA SER A 56 -4.59 16.10 2.09
C SER A 56 -4.24 15.16 0.95
N SER A 57 -3.44 14.12 1.20
CA SER A 57 -3.04 13.12 0.21
C SER A 57 -2.65 11.79 0.85
N MET A 58 -2.52 10.76 0.01
CA MET A 58 -2.06 9.44 0.44
C MET A 58 -0.59 9.47 0.87
N ASP A 59 0.24 10.30 0.22
CA ASP A 59 1.64 10.51 0.60
C ASP A 59 1.75 11.11 2.00
N HIS A 60 0.84 12.02 2.36
CA HIS A 60 0.80 12.61 3.70
C HIS A 60 0.37 11.57 4.76
N LEU A 61 -0.67 10.78 4.47
CA LEU A 61 -1.11 9.68 5.34
C LEU A 61 0.00 8.67 5.60
N THR A 62 0.68 8.23 4.56
CA THR A 62 1.71 7.17 4.65
C THR A 62 2.97 7.67 5.35
N SER A 63 3.37 8.92 5.11
CA SER A 63 4.44 9.58 5.88
C SER A 63 4.15 9.59 7.38
N GLU A 64 2.91 9.88 7.78
CA GLU A 64 2.48 9.86 9.20
C GLU A 64 2.47 8.45 9.82
N LEU A 65 2.27 7.41 9.01
CA LEU A 65 2.34 6.01 9.45
C LEU A 65 3.79 5.50 9.58
N GLY A 66 4.80 6.32 9.28
CA GLY A 66 6.22 5.98 9.46
C GLY A 66 6.78 4.97 8.44
N GLY A 67 5.92 4.41 7.58
CA GLY A 67 6.31 3.65 6.40
C GLY A 67 6.15 4.56 5.19
N GLY A 68 7.25 4.92 4.52
CA GLY A 68 7.18 5.90 3.41
C GLY A 68 6.10 5.59 2.36
N ALA A 69 5.77 6.59 1.53
CA ALA A 69 4.71 6.55 0.52
C ALA A 69 4.36 5.16 -0.06
N LEU A 70 3.17 4.66 0.30
CA LEU A 70 2.56 3.51 -0.36
C LEU A 70 2.06 3.96 -1.75
N PRO A 71 2.52 3.33 -2.83
CA PRO A 71 2.27 3.84 -4.18
C PRO A 71 0.90 3.37 -4.68
N VAL A 72 -0.19 3.94 -4.15
CA VAL A 72 -1.56 3.50 -4.47
C VAL A 72 -1.84 3.50 -5.97
N VAL A 73 -1.36 4.52 -6.69
CA VAL A 73 -1.48 4.57 -8.16
C VAL A 73 -0.80 3.36 -8.81
N ALA A 74 0.41 3.03 -8.37
CA ALA A 74 1.16 1.89 -8.88
C ALA A 74 0.51 0.55 -8.53
N LEU A 75 -0.11 0.43 -7.34
CA LEU A 75 -0.86 -0.77 -6.96
C LEU A 75 -1.93 -1.12 -8.00
N PHE A 76 -2.73 -0.15 -8.44
CA PHE A 76 -3.75 -0.40 -9.47
C PHE A 76 -3.15 -0.81 -10.82
N GLU A 77 -2.02 -0.23 -11.21
CA GLU A 77 -1.33 -0.61 -12.45
C GLU A 77 -0.79 -2.05 -12.34
N TRP A 78 -0.13 -2.40 -11.23
CA TRP A 78 0.41 -3.73 -10.98
C TRP A 78 -0.68 -4.80 -10.88
N LEU A 79 -1.78 -4.52 -10.19
CA LEU A 79 -2.95 -5.41 -10.14
C LEU A 79 -3.62 -5.57 -11.52
N GLY A 80 -3.38 -4.63 -12.44
CA GLY A 80 -3.74 -4.74 -13.85
C GLY A 80 -2.66 -5.33 -14.75
N GLY A 81 -1.56 -5.86 -14.20
CA GLY A 81 -0.44 -6.45 -14.94
C GLY A 81 0.45 -5.45 -15.67
N ARG A 82 0.42 -4.16 -15.29
CA ARG A 82 1.18 -3.07 -15.94
C ARG A 82 2.26 -2.52 -15.03
N GLN A 83 3.38 -2.13 -15.63
CA GLN A 83 4.49 -1.48 -14.94
C GLN A 83 4.15 -0.03 -14.57
N ALA A 84 4.76 0.49 -13.51
CA ALA A 84 4.57 1.86 -13.01
C ALA A 84 5.92 2.58 -12.80
N PRO A 85 6.60 3.00 -13.90
CA PRO A 85 8.00 3.45 -13.87
C PRO A 85 8.27 4.74 -13.06
N ASP A 86 7.26 5.55 -12.78
CA ASP A 86 7.40 6.82 -12.04
C ASP A 86 6.95 6.75 -10.56
N SER A 87 6.73 5.54 -10.05
CA SER A 87 6.23 5.33 -8.70
C SER A 87 7.31 5.44 -7.61
N GLY A 88 8.60 5.41 -7.98
CA GLY A 88 9.72 5.21 -7.04
C GLY A 88 9.85 3.75 -6.56
N TRP A 89 9.05 2.84 -7.11
CA TRP A 89 9.07 1.41 -6.84
C TRP A 89 9.40 0.63 -8.10
N ASP A 90 10.23 -0.39 -7.96
CA ASP A 90 10.51 -1.37 -9.00
C ASP A 90 9.69 -2.63 -8.73
N ALA A 91 8.81 -2.99 -9.65
CA ALA A 91 7.91 -4.13 -9.52
C ALA A 91 8.28 -5.28 -10.47
N ASP A 92 8.47 -6.45 -9.90
CA ASP A 92 8.57 -7.72 -10.60
C ASP A 92 7.17 -8.32 -10.79
N LEU A 93 6.72 -8.29 -12.04
CA LEU A 93 5.43 -8.84 -12.50
C LEU A 93 5.60 -10.22 -13.19
N SER A 94 6.79 -10.83 -13.14
CA SER A 94 7.06 -12.12 -13.80
C SER A 94 6.15 -13.26 -13.36
N ARG A 95 5.59 -13.16 -12.14
CA ARG A 95 4.64 -14.12 -11.55
C ARG A 95 3.23 -13.56 -11.40
N PHE A 96 2.89 -12.53 -12.16
CA PHE A 96 1.55 -11.94 -12.13
C PHE A 96 0.46 -12.97 -12.47
N ASP A 97 0.70 -13.87 -13.43
CA ASP A 97 -0.21 -14.96 -13.79
C ASP A 97 -0.39 -16.00 -12.66
N GLU A 98 0.52 -16.03 -11.67
CA GLU A 98 0.40 -16.82 -10.43
C GLU A 98 -0.24 -16.00 -9.28
N GLY A 99 -0.71 -14.78 -9.55
CA GLY A 99 -1.25 -13.86 -8.55
C GLY A 99 -0.19 -13.27 -7.62
N ARG A 100 1.09 -13.20 -8.04
CA ARG A 100 2.19 -12.73 -7.17
C ARG A 100 2.91 -11.54 -7.78
N ILE A 101 3.13 -10.52 -6.94
CA ILE A 101 3.88 -9.32 -7.31
C ILE A 101 4.86 -9.00 -6.20
N LEU A 102 6.11 -8.72 -6.58
CA LEU A 102 7.14 -8.25 -5.66
C LEU A 102 7.55 -6.84 -6.08
N ALA A 103 7.40 -5.87 -5.19
CA ALA A 103 7.82 -4.50 -5.45
C ALA A 103 8.86 -4.04 -4.42
N SER A 104 9.87 -3.31 -4.86
CA SER A 104 10.92 -2.76 -3.99
C SER A 104 11.02 -1.25 -4.14
N ARG A 105 10.99 -0.52 -3.02
CA ARG A 105 11.36 0.89 -2.97
C ARG A 105 12.83 1.00 -2.62
N ASN A 106 13.62 1.45 -3.58
CA ASN A 106 15.05 1.68 -3.37
C ASN A 106 15.37 3.15 -3.08
N ALA A 107 14.51 4.07 -3.50
CA ALA A 107 14.61 5.50 -3.19
C ALA A 107 13.23 6.17 -3.24
N PRO A 108 12.95 7.15 -2.35
CA PRO A 108 13.78 7.58 -1.22
C PRO A 108 13.80 6.55 -0.07
N LEU A 109 14.80 6.67 0.80
CA LEU A 109 14.90 5.87 2.03
C LEU A 109 13.73 6.18 2.99
N PRO A 110 13.34 5.22 3.85
CA PRO A 110 13.92 3.88 3.99
C PRO A 110 13.53 2.95 2.84
N VAL A 111 14.42 2.02 2.50
CA VAL A 111 14.09 0.94 1.56
C VAL A 111 12.93 0.11 2.10
N ALA A 112 12.06 -0.35 1.20
CA ALA A 112 10.92 -1.18 1.57
C ALA A 112 10.70 -2.27 0.52
N GLU A 113 10.31 -3.46 0.97
CA GLU A 113 9.83 -4.54 0.11
C GLU A 113 8.32 -4.70 0.34
N LEU A 114 7.56 -4.76 -0.74
CA LEU A 114 6.14 -4.99 -0.75
C LEU A 114 5.87 -6.28 -1.52
N ARG A 115 5.17 -7.22 -0.87
CA ARG A 115 4.77 -8.48 -1.48
C ARG A 115 3.25 -8.54 -1.54
N LEU A 116 2.73 -8.66 -2.75
CA LEU A 116 1.30 -8.79 -2.99
C LEU A 116 0.99 -10.23 -3.41
N ILE A 117 -0.08 -10.77 -2.83
CA ILE A 117 -0.64 -12.06 -3.19
C ILE A 117 -2.11 -11.79 -3.52
N ILE A 118 -2.49 -12.08 -4.75
CA ILE A 118 -3.83 -11.90 -5.29
C ILE A 118 -4.52 -13.24 -5.18
N GLU A 119 -5.65 -13.27 -4.48
CA GLU A 119 -6.51 -14.45 -4.42
C GLU A 119 -7.42 -14.48 -5.66
N PRO A 120 -7.60 -15.65 -6.30
CA PRO A 120 -8.40 -15.81 -7.52
C PRO A 120 -9.91 -15.69 -7.31
#